data_AF-A0A0N4VDD9-F1
#
_entry.id   AF-A0A0N4VDD9-F1
#
_cell.length_a   1.000
_cell.length_b   1.000
_cell.length_c   1.000
_cell.angle_alpha   90.00
_cell.angle_beta   90.00
_cell.angle_gamma   90.00
#
_symmetry.space_group_name_H-M   'P 1'
#
loop_
_entity.id
_entity.type
_entity.pdbx_description
1 polymer ?
#
loop_
_entity_poly.entity_id
_entity_poly.type
_entity_poly.pdbx_seq_one_letter_code
_entity_poly.pdbx_strand_id
1 'polypeptide(L)' 'MPIIRTEVVDESDGCGKKFSIVIVSEQFKGKSTLANHRAVQSALSSYIPSIHALTINTYDVEKWQKRSKA' A
#
# COMPACT_ATOMS: atom_id res chain seq x y z
N MET A 1 13.67 10.38 -6.47
CA MET A 1 13.77 9.00 -5.97
C MET A 1 12.49 8.27 -6.36
N PRO A 2 12.53 7.22 -7.20
CA PRO A 2 11.33 6.76 -7.88
C PRO A 2 10.55 5.79 -6.99
N ILE A 3 9.28 6.13 -6.78
CA ILE A 3 8.26 5.13 -6.48
C ILE A 3 8.18 4.24 -7.72
N ILE A 4 8.35 2.93 -7.57
CA ILE A 4 8.44 2.02 -8.71
C ILE A 4 7.04 1.63 -9.17
N ARG A 5 6.12 1.42 -8.22
CA ARG A 5 4.72 1.15 -8.53
C ARG A 5 3.81 1.47 -7.36
N THR A 6 2.67 2.08 -7.63
CA THR A 6 1.56 2.28 -6.68
C THR A 6 0.27 1.84 -7.37
N GLU A 7 -0.36 0.83 -6.82
CA GLU A 7 -1.67 0.35 -7.26
C GLU A 7 -2.67 0.61 -6.15
N VAL A 8 -3.78 1.26 -6.49
CA VAL A 8 -4.89 1.51 -5.57
C VAL A 8 -6.10 0.80 -6.16
N VAL A 9 -6.64 -0.16 -5.42
CA VAL A 9 -7.82 -0.92 -5.77
C VAL A 9 -8.94 -0.49 -4.84
N ASP A 10 -10.02 0.00 -5.42
CA ASP A 10 -11.26 0.21 -4.69
C ASP A 10 -11.97 -1.15 -4.58
N GLU A 11 -12.12 -1.63 -3.35
CA GLU A 11 -12.74 -2.93 -3.02
C GLU A 11 -14.11 -2.71 -2.36
N SER A 12 -14.70 -1.52 -2.56
CA SER A 12 -15.93 -1.15 -1.90
C SER A 12 -17.14 -1.74 -2.63
N ASP A 13 -17.38 -3.02 -2.36
CA ASP A 13 -18.50 -3.86 -2.78
C ASP A 13 -19.84 -3.38 -2.16
N GLY A 14 -20.22 -2.12 -2.40
CA GLY A 14 -21.49 -1.53 -1.95
C GLY A 14 -21.45 -0.70 -0.66
N CYS A 15 -20.29 -0.55 0.01
CA CYS A 15 -20.15 0.31 1.20
C CYS A 15 -19.32 1.60 0.95
N GLY A 16 -18.70 1.74 -0.23
CA GLY A 16 -18.03 2.97 -0.70
C GLY A 16 -16.77 3.41 0.06
N LYS A 17 -16.22 2.58 0.96
CA LYS A 17 -15.22 3.03 1.94
C LYS A 17 -14.10 2.03 2.25
N LYS A 18 -13.87 1.03 1.39
CA LYS A 18 -12.78 0.06 1.52
C LYS A 18 -11.78 0.22 0.37
N PHE A 19 -10.56 0.62 0.71
CA PHE A 19 -9.48 0.80 -0.27
C PHE A 19 -8.34 -0.16 0.03
N SER A 20 -7.82 -0.81 -1.01
CA SER A 20 -6.65 -1.67 -0.95
C SER A 20 -5.52 -1.04 -1.75
N ILE A 21 -4.47 -0.60 -1.06
CA ILE A 21 -3.31 0.06 -1.66
C ILE A 21 -2.12 -0.89 -1.64
N VAL A 22 -1.54 -1.12 -2.81
CA VAL A 22 -0.32 -1.89 -3.02
C VAL A 22 0.79 -0.93 -3.43
N ILE A 23 1.87 -0.86 -2.65
CA ILE A 23 3.01 0.01 -2.94
C ILE A 23 4.26 -0.85 -3.10
N VAL A 24 4.95 -0.69 -4.23
CA VAL A 24 6.21 -1.36 -4.53
C VAL A 24 7.32 -0.32 -4.56
N SER A 25 8.29 -0.45 -3.66
CA SER A 25 9.43 0.44 -3.58
C SER A 25 10.63 -0.23 -2.94
N GLU A 26 11.84 0.11 -3.41
CA GLU A 26 13.10 -0.29 -2.77
C GLU A 26 13.25 0.30 -1.36
N GLN A 27 12.49 1.35 -1.03
CA GLN A 27 12.51 1.92 0.32
C GLN A 27 11.95 0.98 1.40
N PHE A 28 11.18 -0.03 1.00
CA PHE A 28 10.66 -1.06 1.89
C PHE A 28 11.64 -2.22 2.08
N LYS A 29 12.71 -2.27 1.29
CA LYS A 29 13.79 -3.25 1.42
C LYS A 29 14.47 -3.05 2.77
N GLY A 30 14.34 -4.04 3.65
CA GLY A 30 14.92 -4.01 5.00
C GLY A 30 14.16 -3.20 6.04
N LYS A 31 13.01 -2.58 5.70
CA LYS A 31 12.13 -1.93 6.69
C LYS A 31 11.04 -2.89 7.17
N SER A 32 10.65 -2.73 8.44
CA SER A 32 9.54 -3.50 9.01
C SER A 32 8.20 -3.10 8.39
N THR A 33 7.33 -4.07 8.13
CA THR A 33 5.98 -3.87 7.62
C THR A 33 5.22 -2.79 8.39
N LEU A 34 5.38 -2.76 9.73
CA LEU A 34 4.73 -1.76 10.57
C LEU A 34 5.20 -0.33 10.30
N ALA A 35 6.49 -0.11 10.07
CA ALA A 35 7.03 1.20 9.76
C ALA A 35 6.50 1.71 8.41
N ASN A 36 6.40 0.81 7.44
CA ASN A 36 5.86 1.10 6.13
C ASN A 36 4.36 1.45 6.21
N HIS A 37 3.59 0.67 6.97
CA HIS A 37 2.18 0.97 7.23
C HIS A 37 2.01 2.32 7.92
N ARG A 38 2.81 2.63 8.95
CA ARG A 38 2.76 3.94 9.63
C ARG A 38 3.06 5.09 8.69
N ALA A 39 4.04 4.95 7.80
CA ALA A 39 4.38 5.99 6.82
C ALA A 39 3.21 6.26 5.86
N VAL A 40 2.62 5.19 5.31
CA VAL A 40 1.48 5.27 4.39
C VAL A 40 0.22 5.78 5.10
N GLN A 41 -0.04 5.30 6.31
CA GLN A 41 -1.16 5.73 7.15
C GLN A 41 -1.02 7.20 7.56
N SER A 42 0.21 7.68 7.81
CA SER A 42 0.46 9.10 8.10
C SER A 42 0.20 9.97 6.87
N ALA A 43 0.62 9.53 5.68
CA ALA A 43 0.34 10.21 4.42
C ALA A 43 -1.16 10.25 4.10
N LEU A 44 -1.90 9.20 4.47
CA LEU A 44 -3.34 9.08 4.27
C LEU A 44 -4.15 9.54 5.48
N SER A 45 -3.51 10.10 6.52
CA SER A 45 -4.18 10.51 7.76
C SER A 45 -5.35 11.46 7.51
N SER A 46 -5.25 12.30 6.49
CA SER A 46 -6.32 13.23 6.08
C SER A 46 -7.52 12.54 5.42
N TYR A 47 -7.33 11.33 4.88
CA TYR A 47 -8.35 10.54 4.19
C TYR A 47 -8.92 9.41 5.07
N ILE A 48 -8.17 8.95 6.09
CA ILE A 48 -8.62 7.97 7.08
C ILE A 48 -10.01 8.27 7.68
N PRO A 49 -10.36 9.50 8.10
CA PRO A 49 -11.70 9.75 8.65
C PRO A 49 -12.84 9.50 7.65
N SER A 50 -12.56 9.53 6.35
CA SER A 50 -13.53 9.22 5.28
C SER A 50 -13.51 7.75 4.86
N ILE A 51 -12.43 7.02 5.15
CA ILE A 51 -12.20 5.62 4.77
C ILE A 51 -12.50 4.70 5.95
N HIS A 52 -13.45 3.76 5.77
CA HIS A 52 -13.87 2.84 6.81
C HIS A 52 -12.86 1.69 6.99
N ALA A 53 -12.25 1.26 5.88
CA ALA A 53 -11.24 0.21 5.88
C ALA A 53 -10.15 0.53 4.84
N LEU A 54 -8.90 0.56 5.29
CA LEU A 54 -7.74 0.76 4.42
C LEU A 54 -6.81 -0.44 4.58
N THR A 55 -6.61 -1.20 3.50
CA THR A 55 -5.62 -2.26 3.43
C THR A 55 -4.36 -1.71 2.81
N ILE A 56 -3.26 -1.70 3.55
CA ILE A 56 -1.95 -1.29 3.04
C ILE A 56 -1.14 -2.57 2.81
N ASN A 57 -0.61 -2.74 1.60
CA ASN A 57 0.29 -3.83 1.25
C ASN A 57 1.57 -3.24 0.66
N THR A 58 2.66 -3.30 1.41
CA THR A 58 3.96 -2.81 0.93
C THR A 58 4.83 -3.97 0.50
N TYR A 59 5.34 -3.93 -0.72
CA TYR A 59 6.24 -4.93 -1.26
C TYR A 59 7.58 -4.31 -1.64
N ASP A 60 8.63 -5.11 -1.44
CA ASP A 60 9.92 -4.85 -2.04
C ASP A 60 9.89 -5.17 -3.55
N VAL A 61 10.74 -4.50 -4.32
CA VAL A 61 10.81 -4.64 -5.78
C VAL A 61 11.21 -6.04 -6.20
N GLU A 62 12.17 -6.66 -5.51
CA GLU A 62 12.59 -8.03 -5.82
C GLU A 62 11.47 -9.02 -5.49
N LYS A 63 10.78 -8.83 -4.36
CA LYS A 63 9.61 -9.64 -4.00
C LYS A 63 8.48 -9.49 -5.01
N TRP A 64 8.21 -8.28 -5.48
CA TRP A 64 7.18 -8.02 -6.47
C TRP A 64 7.53 -8.60 -7.85
N GLN A 65 8.78 -8.43 -8.30
CA GLN A 65 9.26 -9.01 -9.55
C GLN A 65 9.21 -10.54 -9.52
N LYS A 66 9.53 -11.17 -8.38
CA LYS A 66 9.36 -12.63 -8.22
C LYS A 66 7.89 -13.05 -8.30
N ARG A 67 6.98 -12.26 -7.74
CA ARG A 67 5.54 -12.55 -7.78
C ARG A 67 4.93 -12.35 -9.17
N SER A 68 5.40 -11.37 -9.95
CA SER A 68 4.92 -11.10 -11.32
C SER A 68 5.49 -12.05 -12.38
N LYS A 69 6.46 -12.90 -12.03
CA LYS A 69 7.08 -13.89 -12.93
C LYS A 69 6.53 -15.31 -12.77
N ALA A 70 5.42 -15.49 -12.03
CA ALA A 70 4.74 -16.77 -11.85
C ALA A 70 3.44 -16.81 -12.64
#